data_AF-A0A8J9VQN1-F1
#
_entry.id   AF-A0A8J9VQN1-F1
#
_cell.length_a   1.000
_cell.length_b   1.000
_cell.length_c   1.000
_cell.angle_alpha   90.00
_cell.angle_beta   90.00
_cell.angle_gamma   90.00
#
_symmetry.space_group_name_H-M   'P 1'
#
loop_
_entity.id
_entity.type
_entity.pdbx_description
1 polymer ?
#
loop_
_entity_poly.entity_id
_entity_poly.type
_entity_poly.pdbx_seq_one_letter_code
_entity_poly.pdbx_strand_id
1 'polypeptide(L)'
;MKVKLKKCVRSLVKNHGRPSPETLNTYEEVFNNKVTHLKSDNSIDIDMKWTTIKDIILDTRKDIQQQNYCSSRKAWISEETWKAINERKDLLTRRDSEKAQYNTISARVQCLCRRDYNQYLNSICEDIEDHARTLHTKDLFL
;
A
#
# COMPACT_ATOMS: atom_id res chain seq x y z
N MET A 1 -10.51 11.27 -45.79
CA MET A 1 -10.43 11.97 -44.49
C MET A 1 -10.83 10.99 -43.39
N LYS A 2 -9.90 10.52 -42.53
CA LYS A 2 -10.20 9.51 -41.48
C LYS A 2 -10.56 10.21 -40.17
N VAL A 3 -11.85 10.21 -39.81
CA VAL A 3 -12.31 10.76 -38.54
C VAL A 3 -12.06 9.73 -37.43
N LYS A 4 -11.17 10.05 -36.48
CA LYS A 4 -10.98 9.24 -35.27
C LYS A 4 -12.03 9.65 -34.23
N LEU A 5 -12.99 8.78 -33.97
CA LEU A 5 -13.92 8.95 -32.85
C LEU A 5 -13.16 8.81 -31.53
N LYS A 6 -13.35 9.77 -30.62
CA LYS A 6 -12.80 9.69 -29.26
C LYS A 6 -13.41 8.48 -28.55
N LYS A 7 -12.57 7.53 -28.10
CA LYS A 7 -13.03 6.45 -27.21
C LYS A 7 -13.53 7.09 -25.92
N CYS A 8 -14.82 6.95 -25.63
CA CYS A 8 -15.38 7.28 -24.34
C CYS A 8 -14.76 6.32 -23.32
N VAL A 9 -13.76 6.78 -22.58
CA VAL A 9 -13.24 6.06 -21.42
C VAL A 9 -14.33 6.19 -20.37
N ARG A 10 -15.20 5.18 -20.23
CA ARG A 10 -16.05 5.07 -19.05
C ARG A 10 -15.12 5.15 -17.85
N SER A 11 -15.27 6.16 -17.01
CA SER A 11 -14.64 6.16 -15.71
C SER A 11 -15.14 4.91 -15.00
N LEU A 12 -14.27 3.89 -14.91
CA LEU A 12 -14.53 2.76 -14.04
C LEU A 12 -14.63 3.36 -12.64
N VAL A 13 -15.85 3.52 -12.15
CA VAL A 13 -16.09 3.72 -10.72
C VAL A 13 -15.32 2.60 -10.06
N LYS A 14 -14.32 2.94 -9.25
CA LYS A 14 -13.50 1.96 -8.56
C LYS A 14 -14.45 1.17 -7.68
N ASN A 15 -14.80 -0.04 -8.10
CA ASN A 15 -15.49 -1.00 -7.25
C ASN A 15 -14.51 -1.34 -6.13
N HIS A 16 -14.62 -0.64 -5.02
CA HIS A 16 -14.00 -1.06 -3.78
C HIS A 16 -14.76 -2.33 -3.38
N GLY A 17 -14.16 -3.49 -3.69
CA GLY A 17 -14.69 -4.78 -3.26
C GLY A 17 -14.95 -4.78 -1.76
N ARG A 18 -15.83 -5.68 -1.30
CA ARG A 18 -16.14 -5.82 0.14
C ARG A 18 -14.83 -5.94 0.93
N PRO A 19 -14.64 -5.18 2.02
CA PRO A 19 -13.46 -5.32 2.89
C PRO A 19 -13.32 -6.78 3.36
N SER A 20 -12.09 -7.25 3.53
CA SER A 20 -11.84 -8.61 4.01
C SER A 20 -12.38 -8.77 5.44
N PRO A 21 -12.75 -9.99 5.86
CA PRO A 21 -13.21 -10.24 7.24
C PRO A 21 -12.23 -9.75 8.30
N GLU A 22 -10.92 -9.92 8.07
CA GLU A 22 -9.86 -9.44 8.96
C GLU A 22 -9.89 -7.91 9.12
N THR A 23 -10.03 -7.17 8.01
CA THR A 23 -10.10 -5.71 8.07
C THR A 23 -11.36 -5.20 8.78
N LEU A 24 -12.46 -5.97 8.74
CA LEU A 24 -13.68 -5.64 9.46
C LEU A 24 -13.51 -5.88 10.97
N ASN A 25 -12.89 -6.99 11.36
CA ASN A 25 -12.61 -7.27 12.77
C ASN A 25 -11.71 -6.20 13.39
N THR A 26 -10.65 -5.80 12.68
CA THR A 26 -9.78 -4.69 13.13
C THR A 26 -10.55 -3.38 13.24
N TYR A 27 -11.48 -3.12 12.32
CA TYR A 27 -12.33 -1.93 12.38
C TYR A 27 -13.22 -1.92 13.61
N GLU A 28 -13.92 -3.02 13.87
CA GLU A 28 -14.78 -3.15 15.03
C GLU A 28 -14.00 -2.97 16.34
N GLU A 29 -12.80 -3.53 16.45
CA GLU A 29 -11.95 -3.37 17.63
C GLU A 29 -11.55 -1.91 17.87
N VAL A 30 -10.99 -1.24 16.85
CA VAL A 30 -10.56 0.17 16.96
C VAL A 30 -11.75 1.10 17.21
N PHE A 31 -12.88 0.85 16.53
CA PHE A 31 -14.11 1.60 16.71
C PHE A 31 -14.65 1.47 18.14
N ASN A 32 -14.76 0.23 18.63
CA ASN A 32 -15.28 -0.03 19.97
C ASN A 32 -14.40 0.61 21.05
N ASN A 33 -13.08 0.55 20.90
CA ASN A 33 -12.15 1.24 21.80
C ASN A 33 -12.43 2.75 21.85
N LYS A 34 -12.57 3.41 20.69
CA LYS A 34 -12.86 4.85 20.64
C LYS A 34 -14.24 5.23 21.19
N VAL A 35 -15.26 4.38 20.96
CA VAL A 35 -16.63 4.62 21.41
C VAL A 35 -16.81 4.37 22.91
N THR A 36 -15.99 3.54 23.55
CA THR A 36 -16.09 3.30 25.01
C THR A 36 -15.99 4.59 25.83
N HIS A 37 -15.16 5.54 25.39
CA HIS A 37 -15.00 6.85 26.04
C HIS A 37 -16.26 7.72 25.98
N LEU A 38 -17.14 7.54 24.98
CA LEU A 38 -18.38 8.30 24.84
C LEU A 38 -19.52 7.79 25.72
N LYS A 39 -19.50 6.50 26.09
CA LYS A 39 -20.58 5.89 26.89
C LYS A 39 -20.59 6.36 28.35
N SER A 40 -19.49 6.96 28.82
CA SER A 40 -19.36 7.38 30.22
C SER A 40 -19.99 8.75 30.51
N ASP A 41 -20.34 9.54 29.49
CA ASP A 41 -20.75 10.94 29.66
C ASP A 41 -22.23 11.16 29.33
N ASN A 42 -23.07 11.07 30.36
CA ASN A 42 -24.52 11.24 30.23
C ASN A 42 -24.96 12.71 30.10
N SER A 43 -24.03 13.67 30.17
CA SER A 43 -24.34 15.11 30.21
C SER A 43 -24.29 15.83 28.86
N ILE A 44 -23.89 15.16 27.77
CA ILE A 44 -23.67 15.79 26.47
C ILE A 44 -24.95 15.77 25.62
N ASP A 45 -25.23 16.89 24.97
CA ASP A 45 -26.29 17.11 23.98
C ASP A 45 -26.32 16.02 22.88
N ILE A 46 -27.51 15.61 22.45
CA ILE A 46 -27.72 14.49 21.52
C ILE A 46 -27.08 14.77 20.17
N ASP A 47 -27.16 16.01 19.67
CA ASP A 47 -26.55 16.41 18.40
C ASP A 47 -25.02 16.35 18.48
N MET A 48 -24.44 16.75 19.61
CA MET A 48 -23.00 16.62 19.87
C MET A 48 -22.55 15.15 19.98
N LYS A 49 -23.36 14.27 20.57
CA LYS A 49 -23.09 12.82 20.57
C LYS A 49 -23.08 12.28 19.14
N TRP A 50 -24.04 12.70 18.32
CA TRP A 50 -24.14 12.25 16.93
C TRP A 50 -22.96 12.72 16.07
N THR A 51 -22.56 13.99 16.15
CA THR A 51 -21.37 14.49 15.44
C THR A 51 -20.10 13.77 15.87
N THR A 52 -19.94 13.54 17.17
CA THR A 52 -18.76 12.84 17.69
C THR A 52 -18.69 11.38 17.20
N ILE A 53 -19.81 10.66 17.18
CA ILE A 53 -19.86 9.30 16.62
C ILE A 53 -19.49 9.33 15.12
N LYS A 54 -20.01 10.29 14.37
CA LYS A 54 -19.72 10.44 12.95
C LYS A 54 -18.23 10.68 12.71
N ASP A 55 -17.60 11.53 13.52
CA ASP A 55 -16.17 11.81 13.43
C ASP A 55 -15.35 10.56 13.79
N ILE A 56 -15.74 9.81 14.82
CA ILE A 56 -15.10 8.53 15.16
C ILE A 56 -15.19 7.53 14.02
N ILE A 57 -16.35 7.40 13.37
CA ILE A 57 -16.51 6.50 12.20
C ILE A 57 -15.53 6.89 11.09
N LEU A 58 -15.44 8.18 10.78
CA LEU A 58 -14.57 8.70 9.73
C LEU A 58 -13.10 8.56 10.07
N ASP A 59 -12.70 8.82 11.32
CA ASP A 59 -11.32 8.73 11.75
C ASP A 59 -10.85 7.29 11.89
N THR A 60 -11.69 6.40 12.44
CA THR A 60 -11.40 4.95 12.45
C THR A 60 -11.17 4.42 11.05
N ARG A 61 -11.97 4.86 10.07
CA ARG A 61 -11.77 4.51 8.67
C ARG A 61 -10.42 5.01 8.15
N LYS A 62 -10.05 6.26 8.43
CA LYS A 62 -8.76 6.83 7.98
C LYS A 62 -7.58 6.06 8.58
N ASP A 63 -7.64 5.74 9.87
CA ASP A 63 -6.55 5.04 10.58
C ASP A 63 -6.31 3.66 9.95
N ILE A 64 -7.37 2.90 9.69
CA ILE A 64 -7.26 1.58 9.06
C ILE A 64 -6.80 1.68 7.61
N GLN A 65 -7.27 2.70 6.89
CA GLN A 65 -6.81 2.94 5.52
C GLN A 65 -5.31 3.27 5.49
N GLN A 66 -4.81 4.04 6.45
CA GLN A 66 -3.37 4.34 6.59
C GLN A 66 -2.59 3.07 6.96
N GLN A 67 -3.11 2.26 7.88
CA GLN A 67 -2.50 0.99 8.28
C GLN A 67 -2.36 0.01 7.09
N ASN A 68 -3.41 -0.11 6.27
CA ASN A 68 -3.37 -0.94 5.06
C ASN A 68 -2.47 -0.35 3.95
N TYR A 69 -2.31 0.98 3.90
CA TYR A 69 -1.40 1.62 2.95
C TYR A 69 0.09 1.42 3.31
N CYS A 70 0.36 1.10 4.58
CA CYS A 70 1.59 0.49 5.05
C CYS A 70 1.66 -0.99 4.61
N SER A 71 1.42 -1.27 3.33
CA SER A 71 1.65 -2.59 2.76
C SER A 71 3.10 -2.99 3.01
N SER A 72 3.32 -4.18 3.57
CA SER A 72 4.67 -4.65 3.89
C SER A 72 5.61 -4.49 2.69
N ARG A 73 6.77 -3.89 2.92
CA ARG A 73 7.85 -3.77 1.93
C ARG A 73 8.21 -5.20 1.50
N LYS A 74 8.18 -5.46 0.18
CA LYS A 74 8.66 -6.75 -0.35
C LYS A 74 10.12 -6.94 0.04
N ALA A 75 10.51 -8.15 0.44
CA ALA A 75 11.85 -8.45 0.94
C ALA A 75 12.98 -8.03 -0.01
N TRP A 76 12.76 -8.14 -1.33
CA TRP A 76 13.75 -7.78 -2.36
C TRP A 76 13.85 -6.28 -2.65
N ILE A 77 12.89 -5.46 -2.21
CA ILE A 77 12.97 -4.01 -2.39
C ILE A 77 13.99 -3.49 -1.38
N SER A 78 14.98 -2.71 -1.80
CA SER A 78 15.96 -2.06 -0.91
C SER A 78 15.36 -0.88 -0.14
N GLU A 79 16.03 -0.46 0.93
CA GLU A 79 15.58 0.69 1.74
C GLU A 79 15.61 1.99 0.92
N GLU A 80 16.58 2.13 0.02
CA GLU A 80 16.65 3.27 -0.91
C GLU A 80 15.40 3.35 -1.79
N THR A 81 15.04 2.25 -2.44
CA THR A 81 13.86 2.15 -3.31
C THR A 81 12.58 2.39 -2.52
N TRP A 82 12.53 1.89 -1.28
CA TRP A 82 11.38 2.09 -0.41
C TRP A 82 11.17 3.57 -0.05
N LYS A 83 12.25 4.29 0.28
CA LYS A 83 12.19 5.74 0.50
C LYS A 83 11.67 6.49 -0.73
N ALA A 84 12.17 6.16 -1.92
CA ALA A 84 11.69 6.77 -3.17
C ALA A 84 10.21 6.46 -3.47
N ILE A 85 9.74 5.25 -3.12
CA ILE A 85 8.33 4.89 -3.23
C ILE A 85 7.49 5.77 -2.29
N ASN A 86 7.91 5.95 -1.04
CA ASN A 86 7.19 6.79 -0.08
C ASN A 86 7.19 8.27 -0.50
N GLU A 87 8.31 8.80 -0.98
CA GLU A 87 8.39 10.15 -1.56
C GLU A 87 7.36 10.35 -2.68
N ARG A 88 7.22 9.36 -3.58
CA ARG A 88 6.19 9.38 -4.63
C ARG A 88 4.76 9.38 -4.07
N LYS A 89 4.51 8.63 -3.00
CA LYS A 89 3.20 8.54 -2.33
C LYS A 89 2.82 9.86 -1.66
N ASP A 90 3.80 10.49 -1.01
CA ASP A 90 3.63 11.78 -0.36
C ASP A 90 3.28 12.87 -1.39
N LEU A 91 3.92 12.85 -2.56
CA LEU A 91 3.58 13.75 -3.65
C LEU A 91 2.14 13.58 -4.13
N LEU A 92 1.59 12.36 -4.20
CA LEU A 92 0.19 12.16 -4.57
C LEU A 92 -0.81 12.71 -3.54
N THR A 93 -0.38 12.87 -2.29
CA THR A 93 -1.23 13.36 -1.20
C THR A 93 -1.22 14.89 -1.15
N ARG A 94 -0.20 15.54 -1.71
CA ARG A 94 -0.12 17.00 -1.83
C ARG A 94 -1.01 17.48 -2.97
N ARG A 95 -1.97 18.37 -2.66
CA ARG A 95 -2.98 18.90 -3.61
C ARG A 95 -2.34 19.62 -4.82
N ASP A 96 -1.17 20.22 -4.61
CA ASP A 96 -0.45 21.03 -5.61
C ASP A 96 0.84 20.35 -6.10
N SER A 97 0.84 19.01 -6.20
CA SER A 97 2.03 18.30 -6.67
C SER A 97 2.35 18.68 -8.11
N GLU A 98 3.52 19.27 -8.33
CA GLU A 98 4.03 19.55 -9.67
C GLU A 98 4.15 18.24 -10.45
N LYS A 99 3.35 18.11 -11.51
CA LYS A 99 3.31 16.91 -12.37
C LYS A 99 4.70 16.51 -12.87
N ALA A 100 5.58 17.49 -13.10
CA ALA A 100 6.97 17.27 -13.49
C ALA A 100 7.77 16.54 -12.40
N GLN A 101 7.69 16.99 -11.14
CA GLN A 101 8.37 16.35 -10.01
C GLN A 101 7.87 14.91 -9.79
N TYR A 102 6.56 14.70 -9.87
CA TYR A 102 5.97 13.36 -9.79
C TYR A 102 6.51 12.43 -10.88
N ASN A 103 6.61 12.91 -12.13
CA ASN A 103 7.13 12.12 -13.23
C ASN A 103 8.60 11.75 -13.02
N THR A 104 9.43 12.68 -12.57
CA THR A 104 10.85 12.44 -12.27
C THR A 104 11.01 11.37 -11.18
N ILE A 105 10.29 11.50 -10.08
CA ILE A 105 10.34 10.52 -8.98
C ILE A 105 9.75 9.17 -9.42
N SER A 106 8.70 9.17 -10.24
CA SER A 106 8.14 7.93 -10.78
C SER A 106 9.13 7.19 -11.68
N ALA A 107 9.90 7.92 -12.51
CA ALA A 107 10.96 7.32 -13.32
C ALA A 107 12.08 6.76 -12.44
N ARG A 108 12.50 7.50 -11.41
CA ARG A 108 13.50 7.04 -10.42
C ARG A 108 13.05 5.75 -9.73
N VAL A 109 11.82 5.70 -9.24
CA VAL A 109 11.24 4.50 -8.61
C VAL A 109 11.27 3.31 -9.56
N GLN A 110 10.92 3.50 -10.83
CA GLN A 110 10.97 2.39 -11.81
C GLN A 110 12.38 1.86 -12.02
N CYS A 111 13.38 2.75 -12.16
CA CYS A 111 14.77 2.35 -12.31
C CYS A 111 15.28 1.59 -11.08
N LEU A 112 15.01 2.11 -9.89
CA LEU A 112 15.40 1.49 -8.62
C LEU A 112 14.74 0.12 -8.42
N CYS A 113 13.44 -0.01 -8.69
CA CYS A 113 12.76 -1.30 -8.63
C CYS A 113 13.34 -2.33 -9.61
N ARG A 114 13.69 -1.92 -10.84
CA ARG A 114 14.32 -2.82 -11.82
C ARG A 114 15.69 -3.28 -11.35
N ARG A 115 16.51 -2.35 -10.80
CA ARG A 115 17.82 -2.66 -10.25
C ARG A 115 17.71 -3.69 -9.12
N ASP A 116 16.89 -3.39 -8.12
CA ASP A 116 16.74 -4.25 -6.94
C ASP A 116 16.18 -5.63 -7.31
N TYR A 117 15.21 -5.68 -8.22
CA TYR A 117 14.66 -6.95 -8.69
C TYR A 117 15.69 -7.77 -9.46
N ASN A 118 16.49 -7.14 -10.33
CA ASN A 118 17.56 -7.84 -11.04
C ASN A 118 18.63 -8.36 -10.08
N GLN A 119 19.00 -7.60 -9.05
CA GLN A 119 19.94 -8.05 -8.03
C GLN A 119 19.39 -9.26 -7.26
N TYR A 120 18.12 -9.23 -6.89
CA TYR A 120 17.45 -10.35 -6.24
C TYR A 120 17.37 -11.60 -7.13
N LEU A 121 17.10 -11.43 -8.43
CA LEU A 121 17.13 -12.56 -9.36
C LEU A 121 18.54 -13.12 -9.51
N ASN A 122 19.55 -12.26 -9.62
CA ASN A 122 20.94 -12.68 -9.72
C ASN A 122 21.39 -13.45 -8.48
N SER A 123 21.01 -13.02 -7.27
CA SER A 123 21.35 -13.75 -6.05
C SER A 123 20.71 -15.15 -6.03
N ILE A 124 19.47 -15.29 -6.50
CA ILE A 124 18.84 -16.62 -6.63
C ILE A 124 19.60 -17.49 -7.65
N CYS A 125 20.01 -16.92 -8.78
CA CYS A 125 20.77 -17.66 -9.78
C CYS A 125 22.13 -18.10 -9.24
N GLU A 126 22.85 -17.20 -8.56
CA GLU A 126 24.12 -17.50 -7.89
C GLU A 126 23.96 -18.61 -6.87
N ASP A 127 22.94 -18.54 -6.02
CA ASP A 127 22.62 -19.59 -5.05
C ASP A 127 22.41 -20.94 -5.76
N ILE A 128 21.59 -20.99 -6.82
CA ILE A 128 21.33 -22.23 -7.57
C ILE A 128 22.61 -22.78 -8.19
N GLU A 129 23.44 -21.92 -8.79
CA GLU A 129 24.72 -22.31 -9.39
C GLU A 129 25.69 -22.84 -8.34
N ASP A 130 25.77 -22.22 -7.17
CA ASP A 130 26.60 -22.66 -6.06
C ASP A 130 26.16 -24.03 -5.54
N HIS A 131 24.85 -24.23 -5.35
CA HIS A 131 24.31 -25.52 -4.94
C HIS A 131 24.56 -26.61 -6.00
N ALA A 132 24.43 -26.28 -7.29
CA ALA A 132 24.74 -27.20 -8.39
C ALA A 132 26.24 -27.56 -8.45
N ARG A 133 27.14 -26.64 -8.07
CA ARG A 133 28.58 -26.90 -7.96
C ARG A 133 28.93 -27.78 -6.76
N THR A 134 28.29 -27.53 -5.61
CA THR A 134 28.57 -28.26 -4.36
C THR A 134 27.95 -29.65 -4.32
N LEU A 135 26.74 -29.83 -4.87
CA LEU A 135 26.13 -31.15 -5.05
C LEU A 135 26.70 -31.81 -6.31
N HIS A 136 27.91 -32.33 -6.19
CA HIS A 136 28.50 -33.12 -7.27
C HIS A 136 27.61 -34.32 -7.55
N THR A 137 27.36 -34.61 -8.83
CA THR A 137 26.61 -35.82 -9.22
C THR A 137 27.26 -37.10 -8.71
N LYS A 138 28.54 -37.05 -8.32
CA LYS A 138 29.27 -38.12 -7.64
C LYS A 138 28.74 -38.43 -6.24
N ASP A 139 28.20 -37.47 -5.50
CA ASP A 139 27.64 -37.68 -4.16
C ASP A 139 26.28 -38.40 -4.19
N LEU A 140 25.62 -38.44 -5.36
CA LEU A 140 24.38 -39.20 -5.58
C LEU A 140 24.60 -40.71 -5.80
N PHE A 141 25.85 -41.14 -6.03
CA PHE A 141 26.19 -42.54 -6.33
C PHE A 141 27.15 -43.16 -5.29
N LEU A 142 27.25 -42.56 -4.11
CA LEU A 142 27.92 -43.15 -2.93
C LEU A 142 26.93 -43.94 -2.07
#